data_AF-A0A6V7IIN9-F1
#
_entry.id   AF-A0A6V7IIN9-F1
#
_cell.length_a   1.000
_cell.length_b   1.000
_cell.length_c   1.000
_cell.angle_alpha   90.00
_cell.angle_beta   90.00
_cell.angle_gamma   90.00
#
_symmetry.space_group_name_H-M   'P 1'
#
loop_
_entity.id
_entity.type
_entity.pdbx_description
1 polymer ?
#
loop_
_entity_poly.entity_id
_entity_poly.type
_entity_poly.pdbx_seq_one_letter_code
_entity_poly.pdbx_strand_id
1 'polypeptide(L)' 'IFRNIYKRSFEFDQVIRLWIGPKLVVFLVDPRDVEVILSSHVYIDKSPEYRFFQPWLGNGLLIST' A
#
# COMPACT_ATOMS: atom_id res chain seq x y z
N ILE A 1 -16.22 -1.79 -10.89
CA ILE A 1 -15.45 -0.77 -10.12
C ILE A 1 -13.94 -1.04 -10.22
N PHE A 2 -13.43 -2.18 -9.73
CA PHE A 2 -11.99 -2.51 -9.75
C PHE A 2 -11.32 -2.36 -11.14
N ARG A 3 -11.93 -2.89 -12.20
CA ARG A 3 -11.42 -2.79 -13.58
C ARG A 3 -11.25 -1.35 -14.08
N ASN A 4 -12.13 -0.42 -13.64
CA ASN A 4 -12.01 0.99 -14.02
C ASN A 4 -10.89 1.68 -13.24
N ILE A 5 -10.70 1.32 -11.97
CA ILE A 5 -9.58 1.83 -11.16
C ILE A 5 -8.25 1.37 -11.76
N TYR A 6 -8.14 0.09 -12.11
CA TYR A 6 -6.96 -0.46 -12.77
C TYR A 6 -6.66 0.21 -14.12
N LYS A 7 -7.68 0.50 -14.94
CA LYS A 7 -7.45 1.24 -16.20
C LYS A 7 -6.92 2.66 -15.94
N ARG A 8 -7.47 3.35 -14.95
CA ARG A 8 -7.05 4.71 -14.59
C ARG A 8 -5.67 4.77 -13.95
N SER A 9 -5.19 3.71 -13.31
CA SER A 9 -3.84 3.74 -12.72
C SER A 9 -2.74 3.94 -13.76
N PHE A 10 -2.95 3.51 -15.01
CA PHE A 10 -2.01 3.74 -16.11
C PHE A 10 -1.95 5.19 -16.59
N GLU A 11 -2.89 6.04 -16.17
CA GLU A 11 -2.84 7.49 -16.47
C GLU A 11 -1.89 8.24 -15.53
N PHE A 12 -1.45 7.60 -14.44
CA PHE A 12 -0.52 8.19 -13.47
C PHE A 12 0.88 7.61 -13.65
N ASP A 13 1.78 8.40 -14.23
CA ASP A 13 3.20 8.03 -14.40
C ASP A 13 4.10 8.59 -13.29
N GLN A 14 3.49 9.13 -12.23
CA GLN A 14 4.19 9.85 -11.17
C GLN A 14 3.68 9.42 -9.79
N VAL A 15 4.53 9.59 -8.77
CA VAL A 15 4.20 9.32 -7.38
C VAL A 15 3.00 10.16 -6.95
N ILE A 16 1.93 9.50 -6.50
CA ILE A 16 0.70 10.16 -6.09
C ILE A 16 0.73 10.36 -4.57
N ARG A 17 0.35 11.56 -4.12
CA ARG A 17 0.29 11.92 -2.71
C ARG A 17 -1.15 12.28 -2.35
N LEU A 18 -1.69 11.64 -1.31
CA LEU A 18 -3.04 11.86 -0.83
C LEU A 18 -3.02 12.07 0.68
N TRP A 19 -3.63 13.15 1.15
CA TRP A 19 -3.85 13.36 2.58
C TRP A 19 -5.20 12.77 2.99
N ILE A 20 -5.18 11.89 3.99
CA ILE A 20 -6.36 11.34 4.65
C ILE A 20 -6.34 11.83 6.09
N GLY A 21 -7.04 12.94 6.34
CA GLY A 21 -6.93 13.65 7.62
C GLY A 21 -5.48 14.06 7.88
N PRO A 22 -4.88 13.71 9.04
CA PRO A 22 -3.49 14.02 9.35
C PRO A 22 -2.48 13.04 8.75
N LYS A 23 -2.91 12.01 8.03
CA LYS A 23 -2.02 10.99 7.46
C LYS A 23 -1.75 11.26 5.98
N LEU A 24 -0.48 11.23 5.59
CA LEU A 24 -0.07 11.22 4.18
C LEU A 24 0.00 9.77 3.68
N VAL A 25 -0.74 9.48 2.62
CA VAL A 25 -0.67 8.22 1.86
C VAL A 25 0.04 8.50 0.55
N VAL A 26 1.05 7.69 0.25
CA VAL A 26 1.85 7.80 -0.97
C VAL A 26 1.66 6.54 -1.80
N PHE A 27 1.31 6.70 -3.07
CA PHE A 27 1.21 5.59 -4.02
C PHE A 27 2.43 5.60 -4.92
N LEU A 28 3.18 4.50 -4.87
CA LEU A 28 4.29 4.22 -5.78
C LEU A 28 3.75 3.45 -6.98
N VAL A 29 4.05 3.92 -8.18
CA VAL A 29 3.59 3.32 -9.45
C VAL A 29 4.77 2.76 -10.23
N ASP A 30 5.95 3.38 -10.13
CA ASP A 30 7.17 2.87 -10.74
C ASP A 30 7.63 1.58 -10.03
N PRO A 31 7.82 0.46 -10.73
CA PRO A 31 8.26 -0.78 -10.13
C PRO A 31 9.61 -0.68 -9.43
N ARG A 32 10.50 0.23 -9.88
CA ARG A 32 11.82 0.43 -9.28
C ARG A 32 11.71 1.02 -7.87
N ASP A 33 10.79 1.96 -7.68
CA ASP A 33 10.54 2.56 -6.36
C ASP A 33 9.88 1.54 -5.43
N VAL A 34 8.95 0.74 -5.95
CA VAL A 34 8.30 -0.34 -5.20
C VAL A 34 9.31 -1.38 -4.73
N GLU A 35 10.24 -1.78 -5.58
CA GLU A 35 11.29 -2.75 -5.25
C GLU A 35 12.18 -2.28 -4.11
N VAL A 36 12.58 -1.00 -4.10
CA VAL A 36 13.41 -0.42 -3.02
C VAL A 36 12.73 -0.52 -1.66
N ILE A 37 11.41 -0.28 -1.61
CA ILE A 37 10.66 -0.38 -0.36
C ILE A 37 10.44 -1.85 0.03
N LEU A 38 10.00 -2.70 -0.91
CA LEU A 38 9.66 -4.09 -0.61
C LEU A 38 10.86 -4.98 -0.30
N SER A 39 12.05 -4.62 -0.77
CA SER A 39 13.31 -5.33 -0.45
C SER A 39 13.97 -4.85 0.84
N SER A 40 13.52 -3.73 1.42
CA SER A 40 14.09 -3.17 2.64
C SER A 40 13.68 -3.97 3.86
N HIS A 41 14.62 -4.25 4.77
CA HIS A 41 14.31 -4.78 6.10
C HIS A 41 13.89 -3.70 7.10
N VAL A 42 14.04 -2.42 6.75
CA VAL A 42 13.78 -1.29 7.65
C VAL A 42 12.38 -0.70 7.43
N TYR A 43 11.85 -0.75 6.21
CA TYR A 43 10.60 -0.06 5.82
C TYR A 43 9.45 -1.01 5.45
N ILE A 44 9.55 -2.29 5.82
CA ILE A 44 8.59 -3.33 5.42
C ILE A 44 7.49 -3.59 6.46
N ASP A 45 7.51 -2.84 7.56
CA ASP A 45 6.50 -2.96 8.59
C ASP A 45 5.11 -2.63 8.05
N LYS A 46 4.15 -3.51 8.37
CA LYS A 46 2.77 -3.36 7.92
C LYS A 46 2.15 -2.12 8.57
N SER A 47 1.41 -1.36 7.78
CA SER A 47 0.75 -0.17 8.28
C SER A 47 -0.36 -0.52 9.29
N PRO A 48 -0.73 0.40 10.21
CA PRO A 48 -1.78 0.14 11.20
C PRO A 48 -3.13 -0.28 10.59
N GLU A 49 -3.40 0.13 9.36
CA GLU A 49 -4.62 -0.19 8.61
C GLU A 49 -4.78 -1.69 8.36
N TYR A 50 -3.70 -2.49 8.38
CA TYR A 50 -3.79 -3.94 8.27
C TYR A 50 -4.60 -4.58 9.43
N ARG A 51 -4.72 -3.90 10.57
CA ARG A 51 -5.55 -4.37 11.70
C ARG A 51 -7.03 -4.51 11.33
N PHE A 52 -7.51 -3.79 10.33
CA PHE A 52 -8.89 -3.93 9.86
C PHE A 52 -9.18 -5.32 9.25
N PHE A 53 -8.15 -6.07 8.84
CA PHE A 53 -8.31 -7.44 8.34
C PHE A 53 -8.31 -8.50 9.45
N GLN A 54 -7.93 -8.15 10.68
CA GLN A 54 -7.84 -9.09 11.80
C GLN A 54 -9.17 -9.81 12.12
N PRO A 55 -10.36 -9.17 12.07
CA PRO A 55 -11.62 -9.87 12.32
C PRO A 55 -11.93 -11.00 11.33
N TRP A 56 -11.39 -10.94 10.11
CA TRP A 56 -11.60 -11.97 9.08
C TRP A 56 -10.48 -13.00 9.02
N LEU A 57 -9.23 -12.57 9.24
CA LEU A 57 -8.04 -13.41 9.01
C LEU A 57 -7.34 -13.84 10.30
N GLY A 58 -7.84 -13.40 11.46
CA GLY A 58 -7.23 -13.67 12.76
C GLY A 58 -5.76 -13.24 12.80
N ASN A 59 -4.92 -14.11 13.36
CA ASN A 59 -3.47 -13.92 13.45
C ASN A 59 -2.70 -14.58 12.29
N GLY A 60 -3.31 -14.65 11.09
CA GLY A 60 -2.69 -15.25 9.91
C GLY A 60 -1.49 -14.46 9.38
N LEU A 61 -0.80 -15.01 8.36
CA LEU A 61 0.46 -14.49 7.80
C LEU A 61 0.41 -13.00 7.41
N LEU A 62 -0.74 -12.53 6.91
CA LEU A 62 -0.94 -11.14 6.50
C LEU A 62 -1.05 -10.17 7.69
N ILE A 63 -1.30 -10.67 8.90
CA ILE A 63 -1.50 -9.88 10.12
C ILE A 63 -0.33 -10.07 11.10
N SER A 64 0.26 -11.26 11.11
CA SER A 64 1.47 -11.55 11.89
C SER A 64 2.56 -10.57 11.50
N THR A 65 3.04 -9.83 12.49
CA THR A 65 4.20 -8.94 12.41
C THR A 65 5.24 -9.56 13.31
#